data_AF-A0A436R441-F1
#
_entry.id   AF-A0A436R441-F1
#
_cell.length_a   1.000
_cell.length_b   1.000
_cell.length_c   1.000
_cell.angle_alpha   90.00
_cell.angle_beta   90.00
_cell.angle_gamma   90.00
#
_symmetry.space_group_name_H-M   'P 1'
#
loop_
_entity.id
_entity.type
_entity.pdbx_description
1 polymer ?
#
loop_
_entity_poly.entity_id
_entity_poly.type
_entity_poly.pdbx_seq_one_letter_code
_entity_poly.pdbx_strand_id
1 'polypeptide(L)' 'MLTRPATHTQMAERVRRLFGKAPCRLQVAALPWRESEAGVEIMLITSRDT' A
#
# COMPACT_ATOMS: atom_id res chain seq x y z
N MET A 1 -1.10 -23.68 -4.70
CA MET A 1 -0.02 -22.67 -4.79
C MET A 1 1.14 -23.12 -3.91
N LEU A 2 2.31 -23.38 -4.49
CA LEU A 2 3.52 -23.77 -3.76
C LEU A 2 4.14 -22.55 -3.07
N THR A 3 3.79 -22.31 -1.81
CA THR A 3 4.46 -21.29 -0.98
C THR A 3 5.80 -21.82 -0.48
N ARG A 4 6.86 -21.33 -1.11
CA ARG A 4 8.27 -21.42 -0.68
C ARG A 4 8.41 -20.99 0.80
N PRO A 5 9.36 -21.54 1.59
CA PRO A 5 9.54 -21.11 2.97
C PRO A 5 10.10 -19.69 2.99
N ALA A 6 9.32 -18.74 3.51
CA ALA A 6 9.69 -17.34 3.69
C ALA A 6 10.61 -17.13 4.92
N THR A 7 11.64 -17.95 5.08
CA THR A 7 12.57 -17.88 6.23
C THR A 7 13.61 -16.77 6.09
N HIS A 8 13.80 -16.19 4.91
CA HIS A 8 14.77 -15.11 4.68
C HIS A 8 14.25 -13.70 5.05
N THR A 9 12.97 -13.58 5.39
CA THR A 9 12.30 -12.28 5.53
C THR A 9 12.48 -11.66 6.92
N GLN A 10 12.69 -12.49 7.95
CA GLN A 10 12.70 -12.02 9.34
C GLN A 10 13.97 -11.25 9.73
N MET A 11 15.15 -11.69 9.24
CA MET A 11 16.41 -10.98 9.49
C MET A 11 16.46 -9.63 8.77
N ALA A 12 16.01 -9.59 7.51
CA ALA A 12 15.93 -8.34 6.75
C ALA A 12 15.02 -7.30 7.42
N GLU A 13 13.89 -7.73 7.98
CA GLU A 13 13.00 -6.84 8.75
C GLU A 13 13.61 -6.33 10.05
N ARG A 14 14.38 -7.17 10.77
CA ARG A 14 15.11 -6.72 11.98
C ARG A 14 16.19 -5.69 11.65
N VAL A 15 16.95 -5.90 10.58
CA VAL A 15 17.96 -4.95 10.09
C VAL A 15 17.28 -3.64 9.64
N ARG A 16 16.14 -3.68 8.94
CA ARG A 16 15.39 -2.48 8.55
C ARG A 16 14.86 -1.66 9.74
N ARG A 17 14.39 -2.33 10.79
CA ARG A 17 13.98 -1.68 12.05
C ARG A 17 15.16 -1.02 12.78
N LEU A 18 16.34 -1.65 12.76
CA LEU A 18 17.55 -1.16 13.44
C LEU A 18 18.26 -0.03 12.67
N PHE A 19 18.30 -0.09 11.34
CA PHE A 19 19.03 0.85 10.49
C PHE A 19 18.12 1.85 9.75
N GLY A 20 16.85 1.95 10.15
CA GLY A 20 15.97 3.08 9.82
C GLY A 20 15.39 3.13 8.41
N LYS A 21 15.73 2.20 7.50
CA LYS A 21 15.12 2.17 6.18
C LYS A 21 13.79 1.41 6.25
N ALA A 22 12.74 2.10 6.68
CA ALA A 22 11.38 1.59 6.63
C ALA A 22 11.08 1.14 5.18
N PRO A 23 10.52 -0.06 4.96
CA PRO A 23 10.11 -0.46 3.62
C PRO A 23 9.14 0.57 3.06
N CYS A 24 9.30 0.97 1.80
CA CYS A 24 8.33 1.83 1.12
C CYS A 24 6.93 1.22 1.30
N ARG A 25 6.11 1.83 2.13
CA ARG A 25 4.74 1.38 2.36
C ARG A 25 3.89 1.94 1.22
N LEU A 26 3.51 1.07 0.29
CA LEU A 26 2.53 1.43 -0.72
C LEU A 26 1.17 1.49 -0.04
N GLN A 27 0.61 2.70 0.12
CA GLN A 27 -0.78 2.85 0.53
C GLN A 27 -1.65 2.73 -0.72
N VAL A 28 -2.60 1.78 -0.69
CA VAL A 28 -3.54 1.54 -1.77
C VAL A 28 -4.95 1.70 -1.20
N ALA A 29 -5.80 2.42 -1.91
CA ALA A 29 -7.23 2.55 -1.61
C ALA A 29 -8.05 2.17 -2.85
N ALA A 30 -9.12 1.41 -2.65
CA ALA A 30 -10.14 1.23 -3.68
C ALA A 30 -11.09 2.44 -3.60
N LEU A 31 -10.87 3.42 -4.47
CA LEU A 31 -11.73 4.60 -4.54
C LEU A 31 -12.93 4.33 -5.45
N PRO A 32 -14.14 4.79 -5.10
CA PRO A 32 -15.27 4.77 -6.01
C PRO A 32 -14.94 5.54 -7.29
N TRP A 33 -15.27 4.98 -8.44
CA TRP A 33 -15.03 5.59 -9.73
C TRP A 33 -16.15 5.26 -10.71
N ARG A 34 -16.24 6.03 -11.80
CA ARG A 34 -17.18 5.80 -12.90
C ARG A 34 -16.58 6.28 -14.23
N GLU A 35 -17.15 5.81 -15.33
CA GLU A 35 -16.89 6.36 -16.66
C GLU A 35 -17.84 7.55 -16.96
N SER A 36 -17.35 8.53 -17.70
CA SER A 36 -18.10 9.67 -18.24
C SER A 36 -17.62 10.00 -19.65
N GLU A 37 -18.32 10.88 -20.35
CA GLU A 37 -17.95 11.29 -21.72
C GLU A 37 -16.54 11.92 -21.79
N ALA A 38 -16.07 12.48 -20.67
CA ALA A 38 -14.75 13.09 -20.55
C ALA A 38 -13.67 12.12 -20.03
N GLY A 39 -14.03 10.88 -19.64
CA GLY A 39 -13.09 9.86 -19.18
C GLY A 39 -13.46 9.23 -17.85
N VAL A 40 -12.46 8.86 -17.04
CA VAL A 40 -12.66 8.21 -15.73
C VAL A 40 -12.72 9.26 -14.64
N GLU A 41 -13.81 9.26 -13.88
CA GLU A 41 -13.98 10.08 -12.70
C GLU A 41 -13.74 9.26 -11.44
N ILE A 42 -12.92 9.80 -10.53
CA ILE A 42 -12.57 9.17 -9.25
C ILE A 42 -13.11 10.04 -8.12
N MET A 43 -13.88 9.46 -7.21
CA MET A 43 -14.39 10.17 -6.06
C MET A 43 -13.35 10.23 -4.95
N LEU A 44 -12.80 11.42 -4.73
CA LEU A 44 -11.92 11.69 -3.59
C LEU A 44 -12.75 11.84 -2.31
N ILE A 45 -12.52 10.98 -1.33
CA ILE A 45 -13.13 11.07 -0.01
C ILE A 45 -12.08 11.63 0.95
N THR A 46 -12.34 12.81 1.51
CA THR A 46 -11.53 13.38 2.59
C THR A 46 -12.37 13.46 3.85
N SER A 47 -11.79 13.16 5.01
CA SER A 47 -12.41 13.48 6.29
C SER A 47 -12.29 14.99 6.51
N ARG A 48 -13.40 15.66 6.85
CA ARG A 48 -13.36 16.99 7.43
C ARG A 48 -13.48 16.85 8.94
N ASP A 49 -12.55 17.49 9.65
CA ASP A 49 -12.40 17.57 11.10
C ASP A 49 -12.11 16.23 11.79
N THR A 50 -10.82 16.03 12.10
CA THR A 50 -10.31 15.17 13.17
C THR A 50 -9.44 16.01 14.09
#